data_AF-A0A1Q8S0S2-F1
#
_entry.id   AF-A0A1Q8S0S2-F1
#
_cell.length_a   1.000
_cell.length_b   1.000
_cell.length_c   1.000
_cell.angle_alpha   90.00
_cell.angle_beta   90.00
_cell.angle_gamma   90.00
#
_symmetry.space_group_name_H-M   'P 1'
#
loop_
_entity.id
_entity.type
_entity.pdbx_description
1 polymer ?
#
loop_
_entity_poly.entity_id
_entity_poly.type
_entity_poly.pdbx_seq_one_letter_code
_entity_poly.pdbx_strand_id
1 'polypeptide(L)'
;MVGSRRNPKRKATEVASVAAAIAEESKSPNKLLCEALAPITKDEVQEWEGWCEVESEPAFFNAMLREMGVKDIKVQEVFSVEEDYVATLPQPVYGFIFLYQYFSEAYEDDEVVDSRDLWFANQTVDNACATLALTNILMNSSDIDLGANLQDFKDSTMHLSTPLRGHALSSNTFIRSVHNSFTRRMDHLNADLFLEGEALQSKKKKRRGPAKKTRRAKKQKVDSDSGFHFIAYVPANGSVWELDGLKTRPVCLGSLEDGVHWTSLVRPEIQARMLQFEENALSFNLLALCKSPLSGIANNLARTVRSFELLGDRTKDLDGWKDLVAGNEQPLTGEDEAHLSEFGIQKSDIRRAQVDPKFERKVNNHSMELMELYELYGDLTREQKSLMGEYNAEKNCMKEEENRVEGRKKDHTPAIHRWVQKLAEHGVLADWTTSL
;
A
#
# COMPACT_ATOMS: atom_id res chain seq x y z
N MET A 1 58.02 41.64 -23.66
CA MET A 1 57.01 40.95 -22.84
C MET A 1 57.02 39.47 -23.21
N VAL A 2 57.73 38.64 -22.42
CA VAL A 2 57.81 37.20 -22.65
C VAL A 2 56.64 36.54 -21.93
N GLY A 3 55.57 36.24 -22.66
CA GLY A 3 54.41 35.53 -22.13
C GLY A 3 54.75 34.05 -21.94
N SER A 4 54.87 33.63 -20.68
CA SER A 4 55.00 32.23 -20.29
C SER A 4 53.74 31.45 -20.74
N ARG A 5 53.86 30.69 -21.84
CA ARG A 5 52.84 29.71 -22.25
C ARG A 5 52.84 28.57 -21.24
N ARG A 6 51.97 28.67 -20.21
CA ARG A 6 51.70 27.56 -19.29
C ARG A 6 51.14 26.36 -20.08
N ASN A 7 51.83 25.24 -19.98
CA ASN A 7 51.60 24.01 -20.74
C ASN A 7 50.20 23.42 -20.43
N PRO A 8 49.30 23.23 -21.42
CA PRO A 8 47.94 22.74 -21.21
C PRO A 8 47.87 21.39 -20.47
N LYS A 9 48.92 20.57 -20.62
CA LYS A 9 49.04 19.28 -19.94
C LYS A 9 49.10 19.42 -18.42
N ARG A 10 49.74 20.46 -17.87
CA ARG A 10 49.78 20.68 -16.41
C ARG A 10 48.41 21.00 -15.82
N LYS A 11 47.57 21.74 -16.55
CA LYS A 11 46.21 22.09 -16.10
C LYS A 11 45.28 20.86 -16.09
N ALA A 12 45.40 19.98 -17.09
CA ALA A 12 44.67 18.71 -17.10
C ALA A 12 45.15 17.75 -16.00
N THR A 13 46.45 17.72 -15.69
CA THR A 13 47.00 16.91 -14.59
C THR A 13 46.62 17.48 -13.22
N GLU A 14 46.56 18.80 -13.04
CA GLU A 14 46.04 19.44 -11.81
C GLU A 14 44.55 19.18 -11.62
N VAL A 15 43.74 19.27 -12.68
CA VAL A 15 42.29 18.98 -12.59
C VAL A 15 42.05 17.50 -12.31
N ALA A 16 42.85 16.60 -12.89
CA ALA A 16 42.79 15.16 -12.59
C ALA A 16 43.32 14.84 -11.17
N SER A 17 44.34 15.54 -10.67
CA SER A 17 44.84 15.35 -9.31
C SER A 17 43.89 15.93 -8.26
N VAL A 18 43.20 17.03 -8.57
CA VAL A 18 42.14 17.59 -7.72
C VAL A 18 40.92 16.66 -7.74
N ALA A 19 40.52 16.12 -8.89
CA ALA A 19 39.45 15.13 -8.97
C ALA A 19 39.80 13.82 -8.25
N ALA A 20 41.07 13.37 -8.32
CA ALA A 20 41.57 12.22 -7.58
C ALA A 20 41.66 12.49 -6.08
N ALA A 21 42.09 13.68 -5.66
CA ALA A 21 42.14 14.09 -4.25
C ALA A 21 40.72 14.24 -3.66
N ILE A 22 39.76 14.76 -4.43
CA ILE A 22 38.33 14.80 -4.05
C ILE A 22 37.76 13.37 -3.96
N ALA A 23 38.17 12.47 -4.86
CA ALA A 23 37.79 11.05 -4.83
C ALA A 23 38.51 10.22 -3.74
N GLU A 24 39.64 10.71 -3.20
CA GLU A 24 40.33 10.13 -2.04
C GLU A 24 39.77 10.69 -0.72
N GLU A 25 39.43 11.97 -0.65
CA GLU A 25 38.71 12.58 0.49
C GLU A 25 37.29 12.01 0.64
N SER A 26 36.61 11.71 -0.47
CA SER A 26 35.30 11.02 -0.48
C SER A 26 35.38 9.57 -0.01
N LYS A 27 36.58 8.99 0.15
CA LYS A 27 36.81 7.62 0.63
C LYS A 27 37.34 7.56 2.06
N SER A 28 37.44 8.69 2.76
CA SER A 28 37.83 8.65 4.17
C SER A 28 36.79 7.84 4.97
N PRO A 29 37.20 6.84 5.77
CA PRO A 29 36.26 5.94 6.46
C PRO A 29 35.24 6.68 7.33
N ASN A 30 35.67 7.78 7.96
CA ASN A 30 34.79 8.61 8.79
C ASN A 30 33.73 9.35 7.96
N LYS A 31 34.06 9.83 6.76
CA LYS A 31 33.08 10.50 5.89
C LYS A 31 32.05 9.51 5.35
N LEU A 32 32.50 8.33 4.92
CA LEU A 32 31.62 7.24 4.49
C LEU A 32 30.70 6.78 5.63
N LEU A 33 31.20 6.72 6.86
CA LEU A 33 30.39 6.40 8.03
C LEU A 33 29.34 7.50 8.31
N CYS A 34 29.73 8.78 8.27
CA CYS A 34 28.78 9.88 8.42
C CYS A 34 27.71 9.87 7.34
N GLU A 35 28.08 9.56 6.10
CA GLU A 35 27.15 9.40 4.99
C GLU A 35 26.24 8.19 5.22
N ALA A 36 26.76 7.01 5.57
CA ALA A 36 25.94 5.83 5.85
C ALA A 36 24.93 6.04 7.00
N LEU A 37 25.25 6.92 7.95
CA LEU A 37 24.39 7.28 9.09
C LEU A 37 23.46 8.47 8.81
N ALA A 38 23.59 9.16 7.67
CA ALA A 38 22.71 10.26 7.33
C ALA A 38 21.33 9.73 6.88
N PRO A 39 20.23 10.44 7.16
CA PRO A 39 18.93 10.11 6.56
C PRO A 39 19.01 10.16 5.04
N ILE A 40 18.29 9.26 4.37
CA ILE A 40 18.16 9.30 2.91
C ILE A 40 17.24 10.46 2.50
N THR A 41 17.65 11.19 1.47
CA THR A 41 16.89 12.29 0.88
C THR A 41 15.93 11.78 -0.20
N LYS A 42 14.91 12.57 -0.54
CA LYS A 42 13.95 12.21 -1.60
C LYS A 42 14.62 12.08 -2.97
N ASP A 43 15.60 12.93 -3.26
CA ASP A 43 16.34 12.89 -4.53
C ASP A 43 17.17 11.60 -4.63
N GLU A 44 17.84 11.20 -3.55
CA GLU A 44 18.57 9.92 -3.49
C GLU A 44 17.63 8.72 -3.68
N VAL A 45 16.43 8.73 -3.08
CA VAL A 45 15.42 7.67 -3.29
C VAL A 45 14.98 7.60 -4.75
N GLN A 46 14.81 8.75 -5.41
CA GLN A 46 14.38 8.82 -6.81
C GLN A 46 15.47 8.34 -7.77
N GLU A 47 16.73 8.70 -7.50
CA GLU A 47 17.88 8.33 -8.32
C GLU A 47 18.31 6.86 -8.14
N TRP A 48 18.08 6.27 -6.96
CA TRP A 48 18.46 4.89 -6.68
C TRP A 48 17.65 3.89 -7.52
N GLU A 49 18.34 2.90 -8.10
CA GLU A 49 17.75 1.95 -9.04
C GLU A 49 17.18 0.68 -8.40
N GLY A 50 17.51 0.43 -7.13
CA GLY A 50 17.13 -0.76 -6.41
C GLY A 50 15.71 -0.75 -5.84
N TRP A 51 15.34 -1.89 -5.27
CA TRP A 51 14.07 -2.11 -4.59
C TRP A 51 14.36 -2.66 -3.19
N CYS A 52 13.81 -2.00 -2.17
CA CYS A 52 13.93 -2.46 -0.80
C CYS A 52 12.85 -3.50 -0.49
N GLU A 53 13.12 -4.41 0.44
CA GLU A 53 12.07 -5.29 0.94
C GLU A 53 11.00 -4.48 1.71
N VAL A 54 9.73 -4.76 1.45
CA VAL A 54 8.59 -4.10 2.11
C VAL A 54 7.91 -5.09 3.05
N GLU A 55 7.68 -4.65 4.28
CA GLU A 55 6.96 -5.41 5.30
C GLU A 55 5.48 -5.57 4.91
N SER A 56 4.88 -6.73 5.20
CA SER A 56 3.48 -7.04 4.89
C SER A 56 2.51 -6.43 5.90
N GLU A 57 2.41 -5.09 5.88
CA GLU A 57 1.62 -4.32 6.83
C GLU A 57 0.68 -3.36 6.11
N PRO A 58 -0.63 -3.32 6.43
CA PRO A 58 -1.61 -2.45 5.78
C PRO A 58 -1.17 -0.98 5.67
N ALA A 59 -0.52 -0.44 6.71
CA ALA A 59 -0.08 0.96 6.74
C ALA A 59 0.86 1.33 5.57
N PHE A 60 1.76 0.43 5.16
CA PHE A 60 2.69 0.67 4.05
C PHE A 60 1.98 0.58 2.70
N PHE A 61 1.07 -0.38 2.52
CA PHE A 61 0.26 -0.47 1.30
C PHE A 61 -0.69 0.73 1.15
N ASN A 62 -1.30 1.18 2.25
CA ASN A 62 -2.13 2.38 2.26
C ASN A 62 -1.33 3.65 1.95
N ALA A 63 -0.11 3.77 2.47
CA ALA A 63 0.78 4.86 2.11
C ALA A 63 1.16 4.83 0.62
N MET A 64 1.52 3.66 0.08
CA MET A 64 1.81 3.49 -1.34
C MET A 64 0.63 3.90 -2.22
N LEU A 65 -0.59 3.44 -1.91
CA LEU A 65 -1.80 3.80 -2.66
C LEU A 65 -2.03 5.32 -2.70
N ARG A 66 -1.89 5.98 -1.54
CA ARG A 66 -2.05 7.44 -1.42
C ARG A 66 -0.99 8.19 -2.22
N GLU A 67 0.27 7.79 -2.13
CA GLU A 67 1.36 8.44 -2.87
C GLU A 67 1.31 8.15 -4.37
N MET A 68 0.80 6.98 -4.79
CA MET A 68 0.53 6.67 -6.19
C MET A 68 -0.64 7.48 -6.78
N GLY A 69 -1.50 8.05 -5.93
CA GLY A 69 -2.65 8.87 -6.32
C GLY A 69 -3.94 8.08 -6.54
N VAL A 70 -4.00 6.82 -6.08
CA VAL A 70 -5.21 5.98 -6.13
C VAL A 70 -6.22 6.51 -5.13
N LYS A 71 -7.48 6.66 -5.53
CA LYS A 71 -8.53 7.22 -4.68
C LYS A 71 -9.51 6.17 -4.18
N ASP A 72 -10.07 6.42 -3.00
CA ASP A 72 -11.16 5.66 -2.40
C ASP A 72 -10.84 4.16 -2.18
N ILE A 73 -9.57 3.82 -1.96
CA ILE A 73 -9.11 2.45 -1.66
C ILE A 73 -8.43 2.41 -0.30
N LYS A 74 -8.63 1.29 0.40
CA LYS A 74 -7.98 0.94 1.66
C LYS A 74 -7.55 -0.52 1.63
N VAL A 75 -6.38 -0.79 2.18
CA VAL A 75 -5.87 -2.11 2.49
C VAL A 75 -6.11 -2.41 3.96
N GLN A 76 -6.61 -3.61 4.27
CA GLN A 76 -6.82 -4.08 5.63
C GLN A 76 -6.32 -5.52 5.77
N GLU A 77 -5.82 -5.85 6.96
CA GLU A 77 -5.43 -7.23 7.28
C GLU A 77 -6.67 -8.12 7.43
N VAL A 78 -6.56 -9.35 6.93
CA VAL A 78 -7.63 -10.37 6.95
C VAL A 78 -7.22 -11.51 7.85
N PHE A 79 -7.95 -11.69 8.95
CA PHE A 79 -7.69 -12.78 9.91
C PHE A 79 -8.42 -14.08 9.57
N SER A 80 -9.49 -14.00 8.78
CA SER A 80 -10.29 -15.15 8.36
C SER A 80 -10.82 -14.96 6.95
N VAL A 81 -10.78 -16.01 6.14
CA VAL A 81 -11.37 -16.05 4.79
C VAL A 81 -12.81 -16.54 4.78
N GLU A 82 -13.41 -16.73 5.96
CA GLU A 82 -14.82 -17.09 6.07
C GLU A 82 -15.74 -15.95 5.65
N GLU A 83 -16.86 -16.32 5.05
CA GLU A 83 -17.81 -15.38 4.44
C GLU A 83 -18.32 -14.32 5.42
N ASP A 84 -18.66 -14.74 6.65
CA ASP A 84 -19.14 -13.83 7.71
C ASP A 84 -18.09 -12.78 8.07
N TYR A 85 -16.80 -13.14 8.08
CA TYR A 85 -15.73 -12.19 8.37
C TYR A 85 -15.48 -11.25 7.19
N VAL A 86 -15.40 -11.80 5.97
CA VAL A 86 -15.20 -11.01 4.74
C VAL A 86 -16.32 -9.98 4.57
N ALA A 87 -17.56 -10.32 4.94
CA ALA A 87 -18.69 -9.41 4.92
C ALA A 87 -18.56 -8.21 5.88
N THR A 88 -17.71 -8.31 6.92
CA THR A 88 -17.41 -7.17 7.82
C THR A 88 -16.37 -6.21 7.24
N LEU A 89 -15.61 -6.62 6.22
CA LEU A 89 -14.64 -5.74 5.55
C LEU A 89 -15.38 -4.67 4.74
N PRO A 90 -14.76 -3.48 4.54
CA PRO A 90 -15.33 -2.46 3.66
C PRO A 90 -15.55 -3.01 2.24
N GLN A 91 -16.74 -2.79 1.71
CA GLN A 91 -17.18 -3.34 0.43
C GLN A 91 -17.17 -2.30 -0.70
N PRO A 92 -16.94 -2.70 -1.96
CA PRO A 92 -16.52 -4.05 -2.37
C PRO A 92 -15.06 -4.37 -1.98
N VAL A 93 -14.77 -5.66 -1.84
CA VAL A 93 -13.38 -6.17 -1.81
C VAL A 93 -12.91 -6.40 -3.23
N TYR A 94 -11.87 -5.67 -3.65
CA TYR A 94 -11.31 -5.68 -5.01
C TYR A 94 -10.29 -6.80 -5.23
N GLY A 95 -9.67 -7.31 -4.17
CA GLY A 95 -8.72 -8.41 -4.29
C GLY A 95 -8.03 -8.72 -2.97
N PHE A 96 -7.32 -9.85 -2.94
CA PHE A 96 -6.48 -10.25 -1.81
C PHE A 96 -5.01 -10.28 -2.21
N ILE A 97 -4.14 -9.84 -1.30
CA ILE A 97 -2.69 -10.01 -1.38
C ILE A 97 -2.31 -11.04 -0.33
N PHE A 98 -1.74 -12.15 -0.75
CA PHE A 98 -1.31 -13.23 0.14
C PHE A 98 0.21 -13.32 0.15
N LEU A 99 0.79 -13.24 1.35
CA LEU A 99 2.21 -13.44 1.61
C LEU A 99 2.41 -14.82 2.24
N TYR A 100 3.28 -15.61 1.64
CA TYR A 100 3.68 -16.92 2.18
C TYR A 100 5.17 -17.17 1.95
N GLN A 101 5.75 -18.09 2.69
CA GLN A 101 7.14 -18.50 2.48
C GLN A 101 7.26 -19.25 1.15
N TYR A 102 8.05 -18.74 0.21
CA TYR A 102 8.17 -19.34 -1.11
C TYR A 102 8.88 -20.69 -1.06
N PHE A 103 8.42 -21.65 -1.85
CA PHE A 103 9.16 -22.87 -2.11
C PHE A 103 9.17 -23.16 -3.60
N SER A 104 10.25 -23.77 -4.07
CA SER A 104 10.36 -24.27 -5.45
C SER A 104 9.33 -25.38 -5.68
N GLU A 105 8.14 -24.99 -6.08
CA GLU A 105 7.12 -25.89 -6.61
C GLU A 105 7.38 -26.17 -8.09
N ALA A 106 7.18 -27.41 -8.50
CA ALA A 106 7.09 -27.72 -9.92
C ALA A 106 5.69 -27.27 -10.33
N TYR A 107 5.57 -26.09 -10.96
CA TYR A 107 4.31 -25.65 -11.53
C TYR A 107 3.82 -26.72 -12.50
N GLU A 108 2.67 -27.33 -12.21
CA GLU A 108 1.97 -28.16 -13.18
C GLU A 108 1.45 -27.23 -14.30
N ASP A 109 1.41 -27.72 -15.53
CA ASP A 109 0.88 -26.95 -16.66
C ASP A 109 -0.64 -26.81 -16.47
N ASP A 110 -1.07 -25.76 -15.75
CA ASP A 110 -2.48 -25.41 -15.58
C ASP A 110 -3.16 -25.24 -16.95
N GLU A 111 -4.48 -25.46 -17.02
CA GLU A 111 -5.21 -25.29 -18.29
C GLU A 111 -5.02 -23.87 -18.85
N VAL A 112 -4.80 -23.79 -20.17
CA VAL A 112 -4.61 -22.51 -20.86
C VAL A 112 -5.98 -21.84 -21.03
N VAL A 113 -6.32 -20.97 -20.08
CA VAL A 113 -7.48 -20.08 -20.19
C VAL A 113 -7.07 -18.78 -20.90
N ASP A 114 -7.93 -18.28 -21.79
CA ASP A 114 -7.72 -17.01 -22.48
C ASP A 114 -7.72 -15.85 -21.48
N SER A 115 -6.56 -15.19 -21.35
CA SER A 115 -6.31 -14.09 -20.40
C SER A 115 -5.91 -12.80 -21.12
N ARG A 116 -6.26 -12.67 -22.41
CA ARG A 116 -5.86 -11.51 -23.24
C ARG A 116 -6.32 -10.16 -22.70
N ASP A 117 -7.48 -10.13 -22.02
CA ASP A 117 -8.06 -8.92 -21.44
C ASP A 117 -7.65 -8.69 -19.97
N LEU A 118 -6.74 -9.51 -19.43
CA LEU A 118 -6.22 -9.38 -18.08
C LEU A 118 -4.87 -8.65 -18.05
N TRP A 119 -4.76 -7.65 -17.18
CA TRP A 119 -3.48 -7.03 -16.89
C TRP A 119 -2.72 -7.88 -15.87
N PHE A 120 -1.71 -8.61 -16.34
CA PHE A 120 -0.81 -9.40 -15.51
C PHE A 120 0.63 -9.06 -15.86
N ALA A 121 1.46 -8.84 -14.85
CA ALA A 121 2.89 -8.57 -14.99
C ALA A 121 3.73 -9.60 -14.22
N ASN A 122 4.81 -10.05 -14.84
CA ASN A 122 5.78 -10.92 -14.19
C ASN A 122 6.74 -10.13 -13.31
N GLN A 123 7.23 -10.77 -12.26
CA GLN A 123 8.31 -10.22 -11.46
C GLN A 123 9.61 -10.29 -12.25
N THR A 124 10.30 -9.14 -12.36
CA THR A 124 11.56 -9.02 -13.11
C THR A 124 12.72 -8.56 -12.24
N VAL A 125 12.42 -8.07 -11.03
CA VAL A 125 13.39 -7.62 -10.02
C VAL A 125 12.95 -8.15 -8.65
N ASP A 126 13.92 -8.44 -7.79
CA ASP A 126 13.66 -8.87 -6.42
C ASP A 126 13.11 -7.70 -5.58
N ASN A 127 12.47 -8.03 -4.46
CA ASN A 127 11.84 -7.09 -3.52
C ASN A 127 10.66 -6.25 -4.06
N ALA A 128 10.38 -6.25 -5.37
CA ALA A 128 9.23 -5.55 -5.95
C ALA A 128 7.90 -6.32 -5.85
N CYS A 129 7.90 -7.53 -5.29
CA CYS A 129 6.75 -8.44 -5.24
C CYS A 129 5.50 -7.81 -4.61
N ALA A 130 5.65 -7.05 -3.51
CA ALA A 130 4.53 -6.34 -2.86
C ALA A 130 3.83 -5.36 -3.81
N THR A 131 4.60 -4.49 -4.47
CA THR A 131 4.06 -3.50 -5.42
C THR A 131 3.53 -4.16 -6.68
N LEU A 132 4.14 -5.26 -7.14
CA LEU A 132 3.65 -6.03 -8.27
C LEU A 132 2.28 -6.65 -7.97
N ALA A 133 2.11 -7.29 -6.81
CA ALA A 133 0.84 -7.87 -6.38
C ALA A 133 -0.25 -6.80 -6.26
N LEU A 134 0.07 -5.66 -5.63
CA LEU A 134 -0.82 -4.51 -5.54
C LEU A 134 -1.26 -4.01 -6.93
N THR A 135 -0.30 -3.83 -7.83
CA THR A 135 -0.56 -3.35 -9.20
C THR A 135 -1.39 -4.35 -10.00
N ASN A 136 -1.11 -5.64 -9.88
CA ASN A 136 -1.89 -6.71 -10.51
C ASN A 136 -3.38 -6.67 -10.09
N ILE A 137 -3.72 -6.26 -8.88
CA ILE A 137 -5.14 -6.06 -8.47
C ILE A 137 -5.69 -4.76 -9.06
N LEU A 138 -4.99 -3.64 -8.85
CA LEU A 138 -5.44 -2.31 -9.27
C LEU A 138 -5.72 -2.25 -10.78
N MET A 139 -4.84 -2.81 -11.60
CA MET A 139 -4.95 -2.72 -13.05
C MET A 139 -6.11 -3.54 -13.62
N ASN A 140 -6.69 -4.47 -12.86
CA ASN A 140 -7.84 -5.28 -13.28
C ASN A 140 -9.17 -4.81 -12.69
N SER A 141 -9.17 -3.76 -11.86
CA SER A 141 -10.38 -3.21 -11.27
C SER A 141 -10.92 -2.04 -12.10
N SER A 142 -12.17 -2.13 -12.56
CA SER A 142 -12.82 -1.08 -13.38
C SER A 142 -13.30 0.12 -12.56
N ASP A 143 -13.61 -0.09 -11.28
CA ASP A 143 -14.33 0.87 -10.45
C ASP A 143 -13.38 1.72 -9.59
N ILE A 144 -12.07 1.59 -9.80
CA ILE A 144 -11.02 2.30 -9.06
C ILE A 144 -10.50 3.46 -9.89
N ASP A 145 -10.46 4.66 -9.30
CA ASP A 145 -9.71 5.78 -9.85
C ASP A 145 -8.21 5.58 -9.53
N LEU A 146 -7.45 5.16 -10.54
CA LEU A 146 -6.01 4.90 -10.44
C LEU A 146 -5.18 6.18 -10.28
N GLY A 147 -5.75 7.36 -10.56
CA GLY A 147 -5.00 8.60 -10.73
C GLY A 147 -4.20 8.64 -12.04
N ALA A 148 -3.68 9.82 -12.39
CA ALA A 148 -3.08 10.06 -13.70
C ALA A 148 -1.86 9.16 -14.00
N ASN A 149 -0.91 9.08 -13.06
CA ASN A 149 0.35 8.35 -13.30
C ASN A 149 0.14 6.84 -13.52
N LEU A 150 -0.72 6.20 -12.72
CA LEU A 150 -1.00 4.77 -12.88
C LEU A 150 -1.93 4.50 -14.05
N GLN A 151 -2.85 5.40 -14.38
CA GLN A 151 -3.67 5.28 -15.57
C GLN A 151 -2.81 5.34 -16.84
N ASP A 152 -1.90 6.32 -16.95
CA ASP A 152 -0.95 6.43 -18.07
C ASP A 152 -0.05 5.19 -18.16
N PHE A 153 0.37 4.66 -17.01
CA PHE A 153 1.14 3.42 -16.94
C PHE A 153 0.32 2.20 -17.42
N LYS A 154 -0.95 2.09 -17.03
CA LYS A 154 -1.86 1.04 -17.49
C LYS A 154 -2.03 1.08 -19.00
N ASP A 155 -2.34 2.26 -19.54
CA ASP A 155 -2.63 2.46 -20.96
C ASP A 155 -1.40 2.20 -21.83
N SER A 156 -0.21 2.62 -21.37
CA SER A 156 1.05 2.37 -22.09
C SER A 156 1.54 0.91 -22.02
N THR A 157 1.09 0.12 -21.04
CA THR A 157 1.58 -1.25 -20.82
C THR A 157 0.56 -2.34 -21.17
N MET A 158 -0.71 -2.00 -21.40
CA MET A 158 -1.78 -2.98 -21.62
C MET A 158 -1.53 -3.92 -22.81
N HIS A 159 -0.80 -3.48 -23.84
CA HIS A 159 -0.51 -4.28 -25.03
C HIS A 159 0.85 -4.98 -25.00
N LEU A 160 1.62 -4.79 -23.93
CA LEU A 160 2.91 -5.45 -23.76
C LEU A 160 2.73 -6.90 -23.29
N SER A 161 3.73 -7.74 -23.55
CA SER A 161 3.79 -9.08 -22.94
C SER A 161 3.99 -8.98 -21.43
N THR A 162 3.57 -10.01 -20.70
CA THR A 162 3.60 -10.03 -19.22
C THR A 162 5.01 -9.78 -18.64
N PRO A 163 6.13 -10.26 -19.24
CA PRO A 163 7.47 -9.90 -18.77
C PRO A 163 7.86 -8.46 -19.09
N LEU A 164 7.40 -7.92 -20.23
CA LEU A 164 7.66 -6.52 -20.59
C LEU A 164 6.87 -5.56 -19.71
N ARG A 165 5.65 -5.91 -19.28
CA ARG A 165 4.90 -5.16 -18.24
C ARG A 165 5.67 -5.15 -16.92
N GLY A 166 6.20 -6.31 -16.52
CA GLY A 166 7.08 -6.46 -15.36
C GLY A 166 8.31 -5.57 -15.42
N HIS A 167 8.99 -5.56 -16.58
CA HIS A 167 10.14 -4.70 -16.81
C HIS A 167 9.76 -3.21 -16.76
N ALA A 168 8.68 -2.83 -17.43
CA ALA A 168 8.17 -1.46 -17.40
C ALA A 168 7.89 -0.99 -15.96
N LEU A 169 7.29 -1.85 -15.13
CA LEU A 169 7.05 -1.57 -13.70
C LEU A 169 8.37 -1.38 -12.95
N SER A 170 9.32 -2.31 -13.10
CA SER A 170 10.62 -2.26 -12.41
C SER A 170 11.46 -1.02 -12.76
N SER A 171 11.31 -0.53 -14.00
CA SER A 171 12.01 0.65 -14.54
C SER A 171 11.27 1.97 -14.30
N ASN A 172 10.04 1.93 -13.78
CA ASN A 172 9.25 3.11 -13.56
C ASN A 172 9.74 3.84 -12.30
N THR A 173 10.43 4.97 -12.50
CA THR A 173 10.98 5.78 -11.41
C THR A 173 9.92 6.23 -10.42
N PHE A 174 8.71 6.60 -10.87
CA PHE A 174 7.64 7.05 -9.98
C PHE A 174 7.18 5.92 -9.05
N ILE A 175 6.84 4.75 -9.61
CA ILE A 175 6.39 3.58 -8.83
C ILE A 175 7.48 3.13 -7.86
N ARG A 176 8.73 3.05 -8.32
CA ARG A 176 9.88 2.67 -7.49
C ARG A 176 10.13 3.67 -6.36
N SER A 177 10.03 4.97 -6.64
CA SER A 177 10.22 6.02 -5.62
C SER A 177 9.15 5.94 -4.53
N VAL A 178 7.90 5.66 -4.90
CA VAL A 178 6.81 5.47 -3.93
C VAL A 178 7.03 4.20 -3.11
N HIS A 179 7.43 3.09 -3.74
CA HIS A 179 7.76 1.87 -3.03
C HIS A 179 8.88 2.07 -1.99
N ASN A 180 9.89 2.88 -2.32
CA ASN A 180 11.02 3.17 -1.44
C ASN A 180 10.80 4.39 -0.53
N SER A 181 9.64 5.07 -0.56
CA SER A 181 9.49 6.39 0.09
C SER A 181 9.50 6.35 1.63
N PHE A 182 9.30 5.17 2.20
CA PHE A 182 9.26 4.91 3.64
C PHE A 182 10.45 4.07 4.14
N THR A 183 11.47 3.86 3.30
CA THR A 183 12.67 3.10 3.65
C THR A 183 13.78 4.00 4.18
N ARG A 184 14.72 3.40 4.91
CA ARG A 184 15.88 4.05 5.52
C ARG A 184 17.11 3.86 4.63
N ARG A 185 18.13 4.68 4.85
CA ARG A 185 19.45 4.50 4.19
C ARG A 185 20.01 3.10 4.38
N MET A 186 19.86 2.53 5.59
CA MET A 186 20.33 1.19 5.89
C MET A 186 19.61 0.10 5.07
N ASP A 187 18.33 0.30 4.72
CA ASP A 187 17.58 -0.65 3.89
C ASP A 187 18.17 -0.70 2.47
N HIS A 188 18.49 0.47 1.90
CA HIS A 188 19.13 0.60 0.58
C HIS A 188 20.51 -0.04 0.58
N LEU A 189 21.34 0.26 1.58
CA LEU A 189 22.68 -0.32 1.72
C LEU A 189 22.64 -1.84 1.89
N ASN A 190 21.67 -2.37 2.63
CA ASN A 190 21.48 -3.81 2.79
C ASN A 190 21.04 -4.46 1.47
N ALA A 191 20.14 -3.84 0.72
CA ALA A 191 19.72 -4.32 -0.60
C ALA A 191 20.90 -4.36 -1.58
N ASP A 192 21.72 -3.29 -1.63
CA ASP A 192 22.92 -3.23 -2.46
C ASP A 192 23.95 -4.30 -2.05
N LEU A 193 24.18 -4.48 -0.74
CA LEU A 193 25.09 -5.50 -0.21
C LEU A 193 24.63 -6.92 -0.57
N PHE A 194 23.33 -7.19 -0.47
CA PHE A 194 22.74 -8.47 -0.85
C PHE A 194 22.96 -8.75 -2.35
N LEU A 195 22.64 -7.77 -3.20
CA LEU A 195 22.81 -7.86 -4.65
C LEU A 195 24.29 -8.07 -5.04
N GLU A 196 25.22 -7.38 -4.36
CA GLU A 196 26.66 -7.61 -4.56
C GLU A 196 27.04 -9.06 -4.19
N GLY A 197 26.53 -9.56 -3.07
CA GLY A 197 26.70 -10.93 -2.63
C GLY A 197 26.28 -11.95 -3.68
N GLU A 198 25.07 -11.80 -4.23
CA GLU A 198 24.54 -12.65 -5.30
C GLU A 198 25.36 -12.56 -6.59
N ALA A 199 25.75 -11.35 -7.00
CA ALA A 199 26.59 -11.13 -8.16
C ALA A 199 27.96 -11.83 -8.02
N LEU A 200 28.56 -11.81 -6.83
CA LEU A 200 29.80 -12.52 -6.54
C LEU A 200 29.61 -14.04 -6.53
N GLN A 201 28.52 -14.54 -5.95
CA GLN A 201 28.20 -15.96 -5.94
C GLN A 201 27.94 -16.50 -7.35
N SER A 202 27.19 -15.77 -8.18
CA SER A 202 26.90 -16.17 -9.56
C SER A 202 28.18 -16.21 -10.42
N LYS A 203 29.10 -15.25 -10.23
CA LYS A 203 30.45 -15.28 -10.84
C LYS A 203 31.25 -16.51 -10.39
N LYS A 204 31.21 -16.88 -9.10
CA LYS A 204 31.85 -18.11 -8.59
C LYS A 204 31.24 -19.37 -9.21
N LYS A 205 29.91 -19.44 -9.35
CA LYS A 205 29.20 -20.56 -10.01
C LYS A 205 29.58 -20.66 -11.49
N LYS A 206 29.66 -19.55 -12.23
CA LYS A 206 30.09 -19.53 -13.65
C LYS A 206 31.55 -19.98 -13.85
N ARG A 207 32.43 -19.72 -12.88
CA ARG A 207 33.85 -20.17 -12.92
C ARG A 207 34.03 -21.67 -12.64
N ARG A 208 33.09 -22.31 -11.95
CA ARG A 208 33.04 -23.77 -11.77
C ARG A 208 32.25 -24.32 -12.97
N GLY A 209 32.94 -24.76 -14.03
CA GLY A 209 32.33 -25.28 -15.27
C GLY A 209 31.24 -26.35 -15.03
N PRO A 210 30.47 -26.74 -16.07
CA PRO A 210 29.26 -27.54 -15.90
C PRO A 210 29.56 -28.87 -15.20
N ALA A 211 29.13 -29.00 -13.94
CA ALA A 211 29.18 -30.27 -13.25
C ALA A 211 28.20 -31.24 -13.93
N LYS A 212 28.68 -32.45 -14.29
CA LYS A 212 27.84 -33.56 -14.79
C LYS A 212 26.67 -33.79 -13.82
N LYS A 213 25.46 -33.40 -14.20
CA LYS A 213 24.23 -33.65 -13.44
C LYS A 213 23.92 -35.15 -13.47
N THR A 214 24.32 -35.90 -12.45
CA THR A 214 23.65 -37.17 -12.14
C THR A 214 22.24 -36.87 -11.63
N ARG A 215 21.20 -37.32 -12.35
CA ARG A 215 19.79 -37.29 -11.90
C ARG A 215 19.66 -38.07 -10.60
N ARG A 216 19.79 -37.41 -9.46
CA ARG A 216 19.16 -37.84 -8.21
C ARG A 216 17.98 -36.91 -7.96
N ALA A 217 16.80 -37.49 -7.79
CA ALA A 217 15.60 -36.79 -7.36
C ALA A 217 15.94 -35.99 -6.10
N LYS A 218 15.98 -34.66 -6.24
CA LYS A 218 16.24 -33.76 -5.12
C LYS A 218 14.94 -33.76 -4.33
N LYS A 219 14.96 -34.39 -3.15
CA LYS A 219 13.93 -34.20 -2.13
C LYS A 219 13.74 -32.68 -1.97
N GLN A 220 12.51 -32.17 -2.08
CA GLN A 220 12.20 -30.76 -1.78
C GLN A 220 12.75 -30.46 -0.38
N LYS A 221 13.80 -29.64 -0.35
CA LYS A 221 14.34 -29.10 0.88
C LYS A 221 13.80 -27.69 0.94
N VAL A 222 13.07 -27.38 2.00
CA VAL A 222 12.98 -26.02 2.55
C VAL A 222 14.43 -25.54 2.62
N ASP A 223 14.82 -24.65 1.72
CA ASP A 223 16.09 -23.96 1.88
C ASP A 223 15.85 -22.95 2.99
N SER A 224 16.71 -22.87 4.00
CA SER A 224 16.56 -21.89 5.08
C SER A 224 16.72 -20.43 4.61
N ASP A 225 16.86 -20.25 3.29
CA ASP A 225 17.10 -19.03 2.53
C ASP A 225 15.92 -18.69 1.61
N SER A 226 14.82 -19.47 1.65
CA SER A 226 13.64 -19.16 0.85
C SER A 226 12.82 -18.05 1.49
N GLY A 227 12.94 -16.85 0.91
CA GLY A 227 12.23 -15.64 1.31
C GLY A 227 10.70 -15.73 1.15
N PHE A 228 10.01 -14.70 1.61
CA PHE A 228 8.57 -14.58 1.47
C PHE A 228 8.20 -14.06 0.07
N HIS A 229 7.05 -14.49 -0.44
CA HIS A 229 6.55 -14.11 -1.76
C HIS A 229 5.09 -13.68 -1.73
N PHE A 230 4.80 -12.59 -2.45
CA PHE A 230 3.45 -12.04 -2.57
C PHE A 230 2.77 -12.54 -3.85
N ILE A 231 1.53 -12.96 -3.70
CA ILE A 231 0.63 -13.24 -4.82
C ILE A 231 -0.66 -12.45 -4.66
N ALA A 232 -1.33 -12.19 -5.77
CA ALA A 232 -2.60 -11.49 -5.80
C ALA A 232 -3.74 -12.42 -6.23
N TYR A 233 -4.90 -12.26 -5.62
CA TYR A 233 -6.17 -12.82 -6.08
C TYR A 233 -7.11 -11.70 -6.48
N VAL A 234 -7.71 -11.79 -7.67
CA VAL A 234 -8.58 -10.72 -8.20
C VAL A 234 -9.78 -11.29 -8.97
N PRO A 235 -11.01 -10.81 -8.72
CA PRO A 235 -12.13 -11.00 -9.62
C PRO A 235 -11.97 -10.08 -10.83
N ALA A 236 -11.88 -10.64 -12.03
CA ALA A 236 -11.74 -9.89 -13.27
C ALA A 236 -12.37 -10.63 -14.45
N ASN A 237 -13.05 -9.87 -15.32
CA ASN A 237 -13.67 -10.39 -16.55
C ASN A 237 -14.59 -11.61 -16.32
N GLY A 238 -15.39 -11.57 -15.24
CA GLY A 238 -16.33 -12.64 -14.90
C GLY A 238 -15.70 -13.93 -14.37
N SER A 239 -14.42 -13.92 -13.99
CA SER A 239 -13.73 -15.04 -13.37
C SER A 239 -12.82 -14.57 -12.23
N VAL A 240 -12.35 -15.51 -11.41
CA VAL A 240 -11.40 -15.24 -10.33
C VAL A 240 -10.02 -15.74 -10.73
N TRP A 241 -9.02 -14.90 -10.54
CA TRP A 241 -7.66 -15.16 -10.99
C TRP A 241 -6.67 -15.10 -9.84
N GLU A 242 -5.71 -16.01 -9.86
CA GLU A 242 -4.46 -15.91 -9.13
C GLU A 242 -3.37 -15.33 -10.03
N LEU A 243 -2.73 -14.29 -9.53
CA LEU A 243 -1.69 -13.52 -10.20
C LEU A 243 -0.39 -13.60 -9.39
N ASP A 244 0.39 -14.65 -9.68
CA ASP A 244 1.73 -14.85 -9.14
C ASP A 244 2.78 -14.34 -10.15
N GLY A 245 3.55 -13.32 -9.77
CA GLY A 245 4.58 -12.73 -10.62
C GLY A 245 5.68 -13.70 -11.06
N LEU A 246 5.91 -14.78 -10.33
CA LEU A 246 6.90 -15.82 -10.64
C LEU A 246 6.35 -16.90 -11.60
N LYS A 247 5.02 -17.01 -11.75
CA LYS A 247 4.38 -17.91 -12.71
C LYS A 247 4.44 -17.34 -14.13
N THR A 248 4.51 -18.22 -15.12
CA THR A 248 4.56 -17.80 -16.54
C THR A 248 3.26 -17.16 -17.03
N ARG A 249 2.13 -17.45 -16.40
CA ARG A 249 0.79 -17.04 -16.80
C ARG A 249 -0.11 -16.85 -15.57
N PRO A 250 -1.19 -16.06 -15.66
CA PRO A 250 -2.22 -16.02 -14.62
C PRO A 250 -2.96 -17.36 -14.54
N VAL A 251 -3.42 -17.73 -13.35
CA VAL A 251 -4.15 -18.99 -13.10
C VAL A 251 -5.62 -18.66 -12.84
N CYS A 252 -6.53 -19.26 -13.60
CA CYS A 252 -7.97 -19.10 -13.41
C CYS A 252 -8.45 -20.08 -12.35
N LEU A 253 -9.09 -19.58 -11.29
CA LEU A 253 -9.65 -20.38 -10.20
C LEU A 253 -11.10 -20.80 -10.45
N GLY A 254 -11.80 -20.11 -11.36
CA GLY A 254 -13.19 -20.40 -11.73
C GLY A 254 -13.95 -19.18 -12.22
N SER A 255 -15.08 -19.41 -12.88
CA SER A 255 -16.00 -18.36 -13.31
C SER A 255 -16.87 -17.87 -12.16
N LEU A 256 -17.22 -16.59 -12.17
CA LEU A 256 -18.12 -15.98 -11.20
C LEU A 256 -19.57 -16.36 -11.52
N GLU A 257 -20.24 -17.00 -10.57
CA GLU A 257 -21.67 -17.32 -10.65
C GLU A 257 -22.52 -16.22 -9.99
N ASP A 258 -23.74 -16.03 -10.48
CA ASP A 258 -24.68 -15.03 -9.96
C ASP A 258 -24.99 -15.28 -8.47
N GLY A 259 -24.79 -14.26 -7.64
CA GLY A 259 -25.08 -14.32 -6.20
C GLY A 259 -24.00 -15.00 -5.35
N VAL A 260 -22.92 -15.52 -5.95
CA VAL A 260 -21.78 -16.07 -5.22
C VAL A 260 -20.70 -15.01 -5.10
N HIS A 261 -20.28 -14.71 -3.86
CA HIS A 261 -19.16 -13.80 -3.64
C HIS A 261 -17.84 -14.45 -4.11
N TRP A 262 -17.01 -13.69 -4.84
CA TRP A 262 -15.79 -14.22 -5.48
C TRP A 262 -14.80 -14.85 -4.50
N THR A 263 -14.81 -14.41 -3.24
CA THR A 263 -13.92 -14.94 -2.20
C THR A 263 -14.20 -16.40 -1.87
N SER A 264 -15.39 -16.92 -2.18
CA SER A 264 -15.71 -18.33 -2.01
C SER A 264 -14.88 -19.25 -2.92
N LEU A 265 -14.42 -18.75 -4.07
CA LEU A 265 -13.51 -19.49 -4.96
C LEU A 265 -12.05 -19.45 -4.48
N VAL A 266 -11.66 -18.39 -3.77
CA VAL A 266 -10.28 -18.19 -3.28
C VAL A 266 -10.04 -18.85 -1.93
N ARG A 267 -11.09 -18.95 -1.10
CA ARG A 267 -11.06 -19.56 0.22
C ARG A 267 -10.40 -20.95 0.25
N PRO A 268 -10.80 -21.94 -0.58
CA PRO A 268 -10.17 -23.26 -0.56
C PRO A 268 -8.70 -23.22 -0.94
N GLU A 269 -8.29 -22.34 -1.86
CA GLU A 269 -6.89 -22.17 -2.28
C GLU A 269 -6.01 -21.61 -1.15
N ILE A 270 -6.49 -20.57 -0.46
CA ILE A 270 -5.78 -20.00 0.68
C ILE A 270 -5.71 -21.02 1.83
N GLN A 271 -6.82 -21.71 2.14
CA GLN A 271 -6.86 -22.73 3.19
C GLN A 271 -5.93 -23.92 2.88
N ALA A 272 -5.92 -24.39 1.63
CA ALA A 272 -5.02 -25.47 1.20
C ALA A 272 -3.56 -25.07 1.37
N ARG A 273 -3.19 -23.84 0.99
CA ARG A 273 -1.85 -23.31 1.23
C ARG A 273 -1.55 -23.24 2.72
N MET A 274 -2.43 -22.68 3.54
CA MET A 274 -2.22 -22.59 4.99
C MET A 274 -1.99 -23.98 5.63
N LEU A 275 -2.81 -24.98 5.26
CA LEU A 275 -2.71 -26.35 5.78
C LEU A 275 -1.41 -27.06 5.38
N GLN A 276 -0.89 -26.81 4.17
CA GLN A 276 0.37 -27.39 3.69
C GLN A 276 1.56 -27.02 4.59
N PHE A 277 1.44 -25.95 5.38
CA PHE A 277 2.53 -25.40 6.17
C PHE A 277 2.35 -25.49 7.70
N GLU A 278 1.27 -26.10 8.22
CA GLU A 278 0.97 -26.17 9.66
C GLU A 278 2.07 -26.84 10.52
N GLU A 279 2.88 -27.74 9.96
CA GLU A 279 3.97 -28.39 10.73
C GLU A 279 5.25 -27.53 10.87
N ASN A 280 5.45 -26.48 10.06
CA ASN A 280 6.73 -25.73 10.04
C ASN A 280 6.66 -24.21 9.76
N ALA A 281 5.55 -23.62 9.29
CA ALA A 281 5.49 -22.19 8.95
C ALA A 281 4.37 -21.46 9.72
N LEU A 282 4.77 -20.69 10.73
CA LEU A 282 3.91 -19.77 11.48
C LEU A 282 3.70 -18.41 10.79
N SER A 283 4.18 -18.23 9.56
CA SER A 283 4.38 -16.90 8.97
C SER A 283 3.67 -16.79 7.62
N PHE A 284 2.39 -16.45 7.64
CA PHE A 284 1.65 -15.96 6.47
C PHE A 284 0.96 -14.66 6.82
N ASN A 285 0.65 -13.85 5.82
CA ASN A 285 -0.14 -12.65 5.99
C ASN A 285 -1.11 -12.52 4.81
N LEU A 286 -2.32 -12.05 5.09
CA LEU A 286 -3.36 -11.86 4.08
C LEU A 286 -3.91 -10.44 4.22
N LEU A 287 -3.88 -9.70 3.12
CA LEU A 287 -4.39 -8.34 3.03
C LEU A 287 -5.54 -8.28 2.03
N ALA A 288 -6.54 -7.45 2.30
CA ALA A 288 -7.63 -7.16 1.40
C ALA A 288 -7.53 -5.73 0.87
N LEU A 289 -7.62 -5.57 -0.44
CA LEU A 289 -7.91 -4.28 -1.06
C LEU A 289 -9.42 -4.07 -1.07
N CYS A 290 -9.87 -3.02 -0.40
CA CYS A 290 -11.26 -2.69 -0.17
C CYS A 290 -11.55 -1.25 -0.59
N LYS A 291 -12.83 -0.93 -0.80
CA LYS A 291 -13.25 0.47 -0.96
C LYS A 291 -13.14 1.21 0.37
N SER A 292 -12.53 2.40 0.35
CA SER A 292 -12.49 3.27 1.53
C SER A 292 -13.90 3.72 1.90
N PRO A 293 -14.30 3.63 3.18
CA PRO A 293 -15.64 4.05 3.60
C PRO A 293 -15.77 5.57 3.71
N LEU A 294 -14.66 6.34 3.76
CA LEU A 294 -14.68 7.78 4.06
C LEU A 294 -15.58 8.60 3.13
N SER A 295 -15.43 8.43 1.82
CA SER A 295 -16.24 9.17 0.84
C SER A 295 -17.71 8.78 0.90
N GLY A 296 -18.00 7.50 1.19
CA GLY A 296 -19.36 7.01 1.43
C GLY A 296 -20.00 7.65 2.67
N ILE A 297 -19.27 7.69 3.78
CA ILE A 297 -19.72 8.31 5.04
C ILE A 297 -19.93 9.81 4.84
N ALA A 298 -18.99 10.52 4.19
CA ALA A 298 -19.10 11.94 3.89
C ALA A 298 -20.34 12.26 3.03
N ASN A 299 -20.60 11.43 2.02
CA ASN A 299 -21.78 11.59 1.17
C ASN A 299 -23.09 11.33 1.94
N ASN A 300 -23.10 10.33 2.83
CA ASN A 300 -24.24 10.09 3.73
C ASN A 300 -24.44 11.26 4.71
N LEU A 301 -23.38 11.81 5.28
CA LEU A 301 -23.46 13.03 6.10
C LEU A 301 -24.04 14.20 5.32
N ALA A 302 -23.58 14.45 4.09
CA ALA A 302 -24.14 15.49 3.23
C ALA A 302 -25.64 15.29 2.97
N ARG A 303 -26.08 14.03 2.80
CA ARG A 303 -27.51 13.68 2.70
C ARG A 303 -28.27 13.98 3.99
N THR A 304 -27.71 13.69 5.17
CA THR A 304 -28.37 14.05 6.44
C THR A 304 -28.53 15.55 6.59
N VAL A 305 -27.51 16.34 6.23
CA VAL A 305 -27.59 17.82 6.25
C VAL A 305 -28.71 18.30 5.32
N ARG A 306 -28.80 17.73 4.11
CA ARG A 306 -29.87 18.05 3.16
C ARG A 306 -31.27 17.66 3.68
N SER A 307 -31.38 16.53 4.38
CA SER A 307 -32.63 16.11 5.02
C SER A 307 -33.05 17.06 6.15
N PHE A 308 -32.09 17.59 6.91
CA PHE A 308 -32.35 18.64 7.91
C PHE A 308 -32.81 19.95 7.28
N GLU A 309 -32.25 20.37 6.13
CA GLU A 309 -32.73 21.55 5.41
C GLU A 309 -34.20 21.40 5.01
N LEU A 310 -34.58 20.24 4.46
CA LEU A 310 -35.98 19.95 4.10
C LEU A 310 -36.92 19.97 5.31
N LEU A 311 -36.49 19.35 6.42
CA LEU A 311 -37.27 19.34 7.65
C LEU A 311 -37.37 20.73 8.28
N GLY A 312 -36.31 21.53 8.21
CA GLY A 312 -36.27 22.92 8.63
C GLY A 312 -37.26 23.78 7.85
N ASP A 313 -37.31 23.62 6.52
CA ASP A 313 -38.27 24.32 5.66
C ASP A 313 -39.72 24.00 6.01
N ARG A 314 -40.03 22.74 6.37
CA ARG A 314 -41.36 22.28 6.78
C ARG A 314 -41.80 22.81 8.15
N THR A 315 -40.84 23.04 9.05
CA THR A 315 -41.09 23.27 10.48
C THR A 315 -40.87 24.72 10.92
N LYS A 316 -40.29 25.57 10.06
CA LYS A 316 -39.96 26.98 10.36
C LYS A 316 -41.12 27.82 10.91
N ASP A 317 -42.35 27.54 10.48
CA ASP A 317 -43.56 28.29 10.83
C ASP A 317 -44.42 27.57 11.90
N LEU A 318 -43.97 26.42 12.42
CA LEU A 318 -44.68 25.68 13.46
C LEU A 318 -44.39 26.25 14.85
N ASP A 319 -45.46 26.60 15.57
CA ASP A 319 -45.35 27.11 16.93
C ASP A 319 -44.79 26.04 17.90
N GLY A 320 -43.93 26.45 18.81
CA GLY A 320 -43.25 25.56 19.77
C GLY A 320 -42.18 24.62 19.20
N TRP A 321 -41.96 24.57 17.87
CA TRP A 321 -40.95 23.67 17.28
C TRP A 321 -39.53 23.96 17.77
N LYS A 322 -39.14 25.24 17.82
CA LYS A 322 -37.79 25.65 18.27
C LYS A 322 -37.50 25.21 19.69
N ASP A 323 -38.47 25.35 20.60
CA ASP A 323 -38.33 24.93 21.99
C ASP A 323 -38.24 23.41 22.11
N LEU A 324 -38.98 22.69 21.25
CA LEU A 324 -38.99 21.23 21.23
C LEU A 324 -37.63 20.64 20.83
N VAL A 325 -36.94 21.25 19.86
CA VAL A 325 -35.63 20.77 19.37
C VAL A 325 -34.43 21.38 20.11
N ALA A 326 -34.61 22.40 20.94
CA ALA A 326 -33.51 23.10 21.63
C ALA A 326 -32.63 22.18 22.48
N GLY A 327 -33.18 21.09 23.03
CA GLY A 327 -32.44 20.10 23.81
C GLY A 327 -31.63 19.08 22.98
N ASN A 328 -31.79 19.09 21.65
CA ASN A 328 -31.16 18.13 20.76
C ASN A 328 -30.73 18.81 19.45
N GLU A 329 -29.86 19.81 19.52
CA GLU A 329 -29.42 20.54 18.32
C GLU A 329 -28.79 19.63 17.25
N GLN A 330 -28.92 20.04 15.99
CA GLN A 330 -28.31 19.40 14.83
C GLN A 330 -26.77 19.46 14.95
N PRO A 331 -26.06 18.32 15.00
CA PRO A 331 -24.62 18.27 15.18
C PRO A 331 -23.79 18.96 14.09
N LEU A 332 -24.19 18.80 12.82
CA LEU A 332 -23.47 19.30 11.65
C LEU A 332 -24.45 20.00 10.71
N THR A 333 -24.23 21.31 10.51
CA THR A 333 -25.14 22.18 9.75
C THR A 333 -24.54 22.57 8.39
N GLY A 334 -25.39 22.98 7.44
CA GLY A 334 -24.95 23.46 6.13
C GLY A 334 -24.28 24.84 6.14
N GLU A 335 -24.39 25.57 7.26
CA GLU A 335 -23.86 26.93 7.41
C GLU A 335 -22.40 26.96 7.89
N ASP A 336 -21.99 25.96 8.68
CA ASP A 336 -20.62 25.85 9.23
C ASP A 336 -19.66 25.17 8.24
N GLU A 337 -19.10 25.97 7.34
CA GLU A 337 -18.12 25.48 6.34
C GLU A 337 -16.85 24.88 6.96
N ALA A 338 -16.43 25.38 8.12
CA ALA A 338 -15.24 24.88 8.79
C ALA A 338 -15.47 23.45 9.29
N HIS A 339 -16.58 23.23 9.99
CA HIS A 339 -16.95 21.91 10.50
C HIS A 339 -17.26 20.92 9.37
N LEU A 340 -17.94 21.35 8.29
CA LEU A 340 -18.16 20.51 7.10
C LEU A 340 -16.84 20.04 6.46
N SER A 341 -15.84 20.94 6.41
CA SER A 341 -14.53 20.63 5.84
C SER A 341 -13.78 19.57 6.64
N GLU A 342 -14.01 19.45 7.95
CA GLU A 342 -13.42 18.39 8.77
C GLU A 342 -13.85 16.98 8.35
N PHE A 343 -15.05 16.87 7.76
CA PHE A 343 -15.65 15.66 7.18
C PHE A 343 -15.46 15.55 5.67
N GLY A 344 -14.68 16.45 5.04
CA GLY A 344 -14.46 16.47 3.60
C GLY A 344 -15.70 16.81 2.78
N ILE A 345 -16.66 17.54 3.36
CA ILE A 345 -17.92 17.90 2.71
C ILE A 345 -17.86 19.35 2.22
N GLN A 346 -18.20 19.58 0.96
CA GLN A 346 -18.39 20.93 0.43
C GLN A 346 -19.89 21.27 0.31
N LYS A 347 -20.22 22.57 0.25
CA LYS A 347 -21.61 23.02 0.03
C LYS A 347 -22.21 22.50 -1.28
N SER A 348 -21.39 22.28 -2.31
CA SER A 348 -21.82 21.64 -3.56
C SER A 348 -22.28 20.19 -3.36
N ASP A 349 -21.68 19.46 -2.42
CA ASP A 349 -22.01 18.07 -2.15
C ASP A 349 -23.38 17.98 -1.48
N ILE A 350 -23.67 18.88 -0.53
CA ILE A 350 -25.00 19.00 0.09
C ILE A 350 -26.07 19.31 -0.96
N ARG A 351 -25.79 20.22 -1.90
CA ARG A 351 -26.74 20.57 -2.99
C ARG A 351 -27.00 19.41 -3.95
N ARG A 352 -25.99 18.56 -4.18
CA ARG A 352 -26.09 17.38 -5.05
C ARG A 352 -26.68 16.18 -4.32
N ALA A 353 -26.61 16.15 -2.99
CA ALA A 353 -27.09 15.06 -2.17
C ALA A 353 -28.59 14.85 -2.36
N GLN A 354 -28.99 13.60 -2.57
CA GLN A 354 -30.38 13.22 -2.69
C GLN A 354 -30.92 12.75 -1.34
N VAL A 355 -31.99 13.40 -0.89
CA VAL A 355 -32.76 12.97 0.27
C VAL A 355 -33.39 11.60 -0.03
N ASP A 356 -33.51 10.75 0.99
CA ASP A 356 -34.24 9.49 0.84
C ASP A 356 -35.69 9.78 0.40
N PRO A 357 -36.18 9.24 -0.72
CA PRO A 357 -37.55 9.45 -1.19
C PRO A 357 -38.62 9.08 -0.17
N LYS A 358 -38.36 8.08 0.70
CA LYS A 358 -39.27 7.71 1.79
C LYS A 358 -39.30 8.79 2.87
N PHE A 359 -38.14 9.36 3.21
CA PHE A 359 -38.04 10.45 4.16
C PHE A 359 -38.75 11.71 3.63
N GLU A 360 -38.47 12.08 2.37
CA GLU A 360 -39.10 13.22 1.71
C GLU A 360 -40.63 13.11 1.68
N ARG A 361 -41.18 11.93 1.37
CA ARG A 361 -42.63 11.68 1.42
C ARG A 361 -43.22 11.86 2.80
N LYS A 362 -42.50 11.43 3.86
CA LYS A 362 -42.96 11.63 5.24
C LYS A 362 -42.99 13.12 5.56
N VAL A 363 -41.88 13.83 5.42
CA VAL A 363 -41.79 15.26 5.77
C VAL A 363 -42.82 16.12 5.02
N ASN A 364 -43.11 15.80 3.75
CA ASN A 364 -44.10 16.52 2.95
C ASN A 364 -45.57 16.14 3.27
N ASN A 365 -45.81 15.13 4.10
CA ASN A 365 -47.17 14.76 4.51
C ASN A 365 -47.70 15.78 5.54
N HIS A 366 -48.68 16.58 5.12
CA HIS A 366 -49.26 17.64 5.94
C HIS A 366 -50.12 17.11 7.10
N SER A 367 -50.50 15.84 7.06
CA SER A 367 -51.22 15.17 8.15
C SER A 367 -50.30 14.71 9.29
N MET A 368 -48.98 14.86 9.17
CA MET A 368 -48.06 14.52 10.25
C MET A 368 -48.20 15.48 11.43
N GLU A 369 -48.27 14.91 12.62
CA GLU A 369 -48.33 15.64 13.88
C GLU A 369 -46.94 16.16 14.30
N LEU A 370 -46.92 17.19 15.17
CA LEU A 370 -45.68 17.83 15.64
C LEU A 370 -44.68 16.82 16.25
N MET A 371 -45.20 15.85 17.02
CA MET A 371 -44.38 14.83 17.66
C MET A 371 -43.77 13.83 16.67
N GLU A 372 -44.47 13.51 15.58
CA GLU A 372 -43.92 12.61 14.56
C GLU A 372 -42.78 13.30 13.78
N LEU A 373 -42.89 14.61 13.54
CA LEU A 373 -41.79 15.39 12.97
C LEU A 373 -40.60 15.45 13.92
N TYR A 374 -40.84 15.56 15.23
CA TYR A 374 -39.79 15.53 16.25
C TYR A 374 -39.08 14.18 16.34
N GLU A 375 -39.80 13.06 16.18
CA GLU A 375 -39.21 11.73 16.09
C GLU A 375 -38.29 11.62 14.86
N LEU A 376 -38.73 12.10 13.68
CA LEU A 376 -37.89 12.14 12.48
C LEU A 376 -36.63 13.00 12.69
N TYR A 377 -36.76 14.15 13.37
CA TYR A 377 -35.63 15.00 13.71
C TYR A 377 -34.65 14.27 14.64
N GLY A 378 -35.16 13.58 15.66
CA GLY A 378 -34.36 12.79 16.60
C GLY A 378 -33.62 11.64 15.92
N ASP A 379 -34.28 10.95 14.99
CA ASP A 379 -33.69 9.88 14.19
C ASP A 379 -32.55 10.40 13.30
N LEU A 380 -32.78 11.49 12.57
CA LEU A 380 -31.73 12.15 11.77
C LEU A 380 -30.55 12.61 12.64
N THR A 381 -30.82 13.13 13.83
CA THR A 381 -29.77 13.58 14.74
C THR A 381 -28.91 12.40 15.21
N ARG A 382 -29.54 11.26 15.53
CA ARG A 382 -28.84 10.04 15.93
C ARG A 382 -28.02 9.47 14.77
N GLU A 383 -28.58 9.47 13.57
CA GLU A 383 -27.87 9.05 12.35
C GLU A 383 -26.64 9.92 12.08
N GLN A 384 -26.79 11.25 12.12
CA GLN A 384 -25.68 12.18 11.91
C GLN A 384 -24.57 12.00 12.96
N LYS A 385 -24.92 11.83 14.25
CA LYS A 385 -23.95 11.52 15.32
C LYS A 385 -23.20 10.21 15.07
N SER A 386 -23.90 9.16 14.62
CA SER A 386 -23.28 7.86 14.28
C SER A 386 -22.27 8.02 13.14
N LEU A 387 -22.70 8.62 12.03
CA LEU A 387 -21.86 8.83 10.86
C LEU A 387 -20.64 9.70 11.15
N MET A 388 -20.79 10.76 11.97
CA MET A 388 -19.65 11.56 12.42
C MET A 388 -18.67 10.74 13.27
N GLY A 389 -19.17 9.86 14.13
CA GLY A 389 -18.36 8.94 14.92
C GLY A 389 -17.58 7.95 14.04
N GLU A 390 -18.25 7.35 13.07
CA GLU A 390 -17.64 6.43 12.09
C GLU A 390 -16.57 7.12 11.24
N TYR A 391 -16.84 8.33 10.74
CA TYR A 391 -15.88 9.12 9.98
C TYR A 391 -14.63 9.43 10.81
N ASN A 392 -14.81 9.87 12.06
CA ASN A 392 -13.70 10.19 12.95
C ASN A 392 -12.89 8.95 13.33
N ALA A 393 -13.54 7.80 13.54
CA ALA A 393 -12.85 6.54 13.79
C ALA A 393 -11.96 6.14 12.61
N GLU A 394 -12.48 6.26 11.38
CA GLU A 394 -11.72 5.96 10.16
C GLU A 394 -10.56 6.94 9.95
N LYS A 395 -10.77 8.24 10.19
CA LYS A 395 -9.71 9.27 10.11
C LYS A 395 -8.62 9.03 11.16
N ASN A 396 -8.98 8.58 12.36
CA ASN A 396 -8.03 8.21 13.39
C ASN A 396 -7.21 6.98 12.99
N CYS A 397 -7.85 5.96 12.39
CA CYS A 397 -7.15 4.80 11.84
C CYS A 397 -6.09 5.22 10.81
N MET A 398 -6.44 6.10 9.85
CA MET A 398 -5.47 6.63 8.89
C MET A 398 -4.31 7.39 9.55
N LYS A 399 -4.59 8.18 10.59
CA LYS A 399 -3.55 8.89 11.35
C LYS A 399 -2.59 7.92 12.05
N GLU A 400 -3.11 6.81 12.58
CA GLU A 400 -2.27 5.78 13.17
C GLU A 400 -1.39 5.07 12.14
N GLU A 401 -1.90 4.84 10.92
CA GLU A 401 -1.11 4.32 9.80
C GLU A 401 -0.01 5.30 9.40
N GLU A 402 -0.31 6.61 9.28
CA GLU A 402 0.70 7.64 9.00
C GLU A 402 1.79 7.67 10.07
N ASN A 403 1.41 7.56 11.35
CA ASN A 403 2.38 7.47 12.44
C ASN A 403 3.26 6.21 12.34
N ARG A 404 2.71 5.07 11.90
CA ARG A 404 3.49 3.84 11.64
C ARG A 404 4.50 4.04 10.51
N VAL A 405 4.08 4.66 9.41
CA VAL A 405 4.93 4.99 8.26
C VAL A 405 6.06 5.95 8.66
N GLU A 406 5.74 7.02 9.39
CA GLU A 406 6.75 7.95 9.90
C GLU A 406 7.66 7.30 10.94
N GLY A 407 7.13 6.39 11.76
CA GLY A 407 7.92 5.54 12.66
C GLY A 407 8.92 4.67 11.89
N ARG A 408 8.50 4.07 10.78
CA ARG A 408 9.37 3.25 9.92
C ARG A 408 10.49 4.05 9.28
N LYS A 409 10.30 5.35 8.99
CA LYS A 409 11.36 6.23 8.47
C LYS A 409 12.42 6.63 9.50
N LYS A 410 12.14 6.50 10.81
CA LYS A 410 13.09 6.88 11.87
C LYS A 410 14.28 5.93 11.93
N ASP A 411 15.46 6.43 11.58
CA ASP A 411 16.70 5.68 11.74
C ASP A 411 17.31 5.93 13.13
N HIS A 412 17.34 4.88 13.95
CA HIS A 412 17.97 4.91 15.28
C HIS A 412 19.46 4.56 15.25
N THR A 413 19.99 4.09 14.11
CA THR A 413 21.40 3.71 13.94
C THR A 413 22.37 4.81 14.36
N PRO A 414 22.17 6.10 14.01
CA PRO A 414 23.08 7.17 14.41
C PRO A 414 23.10 7.39 15.93
N ALA A 415 21.94 7.29 16.58
CA ALA A 415 21.82 7.42 18.03
C ALA A 415 22.48 6.24 18.75
N ILE A 416 22.23 5.01 18.28
CA ILE A 416 22.86 3.79 18.81
C ILE A 416 24.37 3.86 18.63
N HIS A 417 24.85 4.24 17.45
CA HIS A 417 26.27 4.37 17.16
C HIS A 417 26.95 5.36 18.13
N ARG A 418 26.35 6.55 18.32
CA ARG A 418 26.86 7.54 19.27
C ARG A 418 26.83 7.04 20.72
N TRP A 419 25.80 6.28 21.08
CA TRP A 419 25.69 5.70 22.43
C TRP A 419 26.77 4.65 22.68
N VAL A 420 26.95 3.71 21.75
CA VAL A 420 28.01 2.68 21.80
C VAL A 420 29.40 3.33 21.82
N GLN A 421 29.63 4.37 21.02
CA GLN A 421 30.87 5.13 21.04
C GLN A 421 31.14 5.72 22.43
N LYS A 422 30.12 6.31 23.07
CA LYS A 422 30.26 6.85 24.44
C LYS A 422 30.55 5.76 25.47
N LEU A 423 29.89 4.61 25.38
CA LEU A 423 30.17 3.47 26.25
C LEU A 423 31.61 2.97 26.10
N ALA A 424 32.13 2.95 24.87
CA ALA A 424 33.52 2.61 24.58
C ALA A 424 34.50 3.62 25.18
N GLU A 425 34.26 4.92 24.98
CA GLU A 425 35.08 6.02 25.53
C GLU A 425 35.16 5.99 27.06
N HIS A 426 34.11 5.52 27.72
CA HIS A 426 34.05 5.37 29.19
C HIS A 426 34.53 4.01 29.70
N GLY A 427 35.03 3.11 28.84
CA GLY A 427 35.54 1.80 29.24
C GLY A 427 34.48 0.74 29.58
N VAL A 428 33.19 1.11 29.58
CA VAL A 428 32.07 0.24 30.00
C VAL A 428 31.96 -1.02 29.12
N LEU A 429 32.22 -0.88 27.81
CA LEU A 429 32.18 -2.04 26.91
C LEU A 429 33.26 -3.07 27.23
N ALA A 430 34.45 -2.63 27.68
CA ALA A 430 35.52 -3.54 28.06
C ALA A 430 35.14 -4.33 29.32
N ASP A 431 34.56 -3.66 30.31
CA ASP A 431 34.09 -4.28 31.56
C ASP A 431 33.04 -5.39 31.31
N TRP A 432 32.14 -5.16 30.34
CA TRP A 432 31.13 -6.14 29.93
C TRP A 432 31.75 -7.37 29.26
N THR A 433 32.75 -7.18 28.39
CA THR A 433 33.42 -8.30 27.72
C THR A 433 34.28 -9.15 28.66
N THR A 434 34.74 -8.60 29.78
CA THR A 434 35.48 -9.34 30.81
C THR A 434 34.58 -10.04 31.84
N SER A 435 33.28 -9.72 31.86
CA SER A 435 32.29 -10.28 32.79
C SER A 435 31.44 -11.40 32.18
N LEU A 436 31.59 -11.66 30.87
CA LEU A 436 31.06 -12.80 30.11
C LEU A 436 32.13 -13.89 30.01
#